data_AF-M6QFZ6-F1
#
_entry.id   AF-M6QFZ6-F1
#
_cell.length_a   1.000
_cell.length_b   1.000
_cell.length_c   1.000
_cell.angle_alpha   90.00
_cell.angle_beta   90.00
_cell.angle_gamma   90.00
#
_symmetry.space_group_name_H-M   'P 1'
#
loop_
_entity.id
_entity.type
_entity.pdbx_description
1 polymer ?
#
loop_
_entity_poly.entity_id
_entity_poly.type
_entity_poly.pdbx_seq_one_letter_code
_entity_poly.pdbx_strand_id
1 'polypeptide(L)'
;MSGLSFEDNFNSVLKNAKKNLLTKVTNATEKNAYILQANITKGYRDQLHASDYDPLKKETVDRKQKKGLDPRFLIEGDKSKSEDLWKSFEVVKLNDFAVAVGTNAKYARAQEFGYEASGIVARPNVGPALEDSYPAMKENYKEAVSGSFKK
;
A
#
# COMPACT_ATOMS: atom_id res chain seq x y z
N MET A 1 -2.28 36.31 39.72
CA MET A 1 -1.90 34.94 39.28
C MET A 1 -2.50 34.70 37.90
N SER A 2 -1.70 34.72 36.84
CA SER A 2 -2.14 34.60 35.44
C SER A 2 -1.49 33.43 34.69
N GLY A 3 -1.01 32.41 35.43
CA GLY A 3 -0.34 31.24 34.86
C GLY A 3 -1.29 30.19 34.24
N LEU A 4 -2.53 30.10 34.72
CA LEU A 4 -3.48 29.04 34.33
C LEU A 4 -3.95 29.16 32.86
N SER A 5 -4.16 30.38 32.33
CA SER A 5 -4.74 30.53 30.98
C SER A 5 -3.78 30.26 29.82
N PHE A 6 -2.47 30.36 30.05
CA PHE A 6 -1.47 30.14 29.00
C PHE A 6 -1.13 28.65 28.86
N GLU A 7 -0.99 27.95 29.99
CA GLU A 7 -0.77 26.49 30.01
C GLU A 7 -1.99 25.72 29.48
N ASP A 8 -3.21 26.15 29.83
CA ASP A 8 -4.44 25.52 29.32
C ASP A 8 -4.61 25.72 27.80
N ASN A 9 -4.30 26.92 27.28
CA ASN A 9 -4.33 27.18 25.84
C ASN A 9 -3.26 26.38 25.10
N PHE A 10 -2.02 26.35 25.60
CA PHE A 10 -0.93 25.59 24.97
C PHE A 10 -1.23 24.08 24.96
N ASN A 11 -1.75 23.54 26.07
CA ASN A 11 -2.17 22.14 26.15
C ASN A 11 -3.32 21.82 25.19
N SER A 12 -4.28 22.73 25.00
CA SER A 12 -5.38 22.54 24.04
C SER A 12 -4.88 22.53 22.59
N VAL A 13 -3.96 23.43 22.24
CA VAL A 13 -3.35 23.53 20.91
C VAL A 13 -2.53 22.27 20.62
N LEU A 14 -1.76 21.78 21.59
CA LEU A 14 -0.98 20.55 21.46
C LEU A 14 -1.88 19.32 21.29
N LYS A 15 -2.98 19.23 22.05
CA LYS A 15 -3.98 18.15 21.91
C LYS A 15 -4.63 18.17 20.53
N ASN A 16 -5.00 19.34 20.02
CA ASN A 16 -5.61 19.49 18.70
C ASN A 16 -4.62 19.16 17.57
N ALA A 17 -3.37 19.62 17.66
CA ALA A 17 -2.32 19.29 16.72
C ALA A 17 -2.05 17.78 16.69
N LYS A 18 -1.98 17.14 17.86
CA LYS A 18 -1.84 15.68 17.98
C LYS A 18 -3.02 14.95 17.34
N LYS A 19 -4.26 15.37 17.60
CA LYS A 19 -5.46 14.76 17.01
C LYS A 19 -5.47 14.89 15.48
N ASN A 20 -5.11 16.06 14.96
CA ASN A 20 -5.01 16.30 13.52
C ASN A 20 -3.92 15.45 12.86
N LEU A 21 -2.76 15.34 13.50
CA LEU A 21 -1.67 14.48 13.03
C LEU A 21 -2.08 13.02 12.98
N LEU A 22 -2.67 12.50 14.07
CA LEU A 22 -3.12 11.11 14.13
C LEU A 22 -4.14 10.84 13.02
N THR A 23 -5.13 11.72 12.85
CA THR A 23 -6.16 11.58 11.80
C THR A 23 -5.55 11.57 10.40
N LYS A 24 -4.62 12.49 10.09
CA LYS A 24 -3.98 12.56 8.78
C LYS A 24 -3.10 11.34 8.51
N VAL A 25 -2.38 10.85 9.52
CA VAL A 25 -1.57 9.63 9.40
C VAL A 25 -2.45 8.40 9.20
N THR A 26 -3.54 8.26 9.97
CA THR A 26 -4.53 7.17 9.81
C THR A 26 -5.08 7.13 8.38
N ASN A 27 -5.51 8.28 7.86
CA ASN A 27 -6.03 8.38 6.49
C ASN A 27 -4.97 8.03 5.44
N ALA A 28 -3.71 8.44 5.65
CA ALA A 28 -2.61 8.06 4.77
C ALA A 28 -2.30 6.57 4.83
N THR A 29 -2.35 5.95 6.01
CA THR A 29 -2.16 4.50 6.17
C THR A 29 -3.24 3.72 5.44
N GLU A 30 -4.50 4.14 5.53
CA GLU A 30 -5.61 3.53 4.79
C GLU A 30 -5.46 3.73 3.27
N LYS A 31 -5.18 4.94 2.81
CA LYS A 31 -4.90 5.23 1.39
C LYS A 31 -3.76 4.37 0.85
N ASN A 32 -2.69 4.21 1.63
CA ASN A 32 -1.54 3.39 1.28
C ASN A 32 -1.89 1.91 1.17
N ALA A 33 -2.77 1.41 2.04
CA ALA A 33 -3.23 0.03 1.99
C ALA A 33 -4.01 -0.26 0.70
N TYR A 34 -4.89 0.65 0.26
CA TYR A 34 -5.60 0.51 -1.01
C TYR A 34 -4.68 0.63 -2.23
N ILE A 35 -3.66 1.48 -2.19
CA ILE A 35 -2.62 1.52 -3.24
C ILE A 35 -1.91 0.17 -3.36
N LEU A 36 -1.56 -0.45 -2.24
CA LEU A 36 -0.92 -1.76 -2.23
C LEU A 36 -1.84 -2.84 -2.81
N GLN A 37 -3.08 -2.90 -2.33
CA GLN A 37 -4.07 -3.86 -2.81
C GLN A 37 -4.31 -3.72 -4.33
N ALA A 38 -4.40 -2.48 -4.82
CA ALA A 38 -4.56 -2.19 -6.24
C ALA A 38 -3.36 -2.69 -7.06
N ASN A 39 -2.13 -2.43 -6.62
CA ASN A 39 -0.93 -2.89 -7.31
C ASN A 39 -0.76 -4.42 -7.28
N ILE A 40 -1.13 -5.07 -6.16
CA ILE A 40 -1.18 -6.54 -6.05
C ILE A 40 -2.18 -7.11 -7.07
N THR A 41 -3.37 -6.51 -7.16
CA THR A 41 -4.46 -6.90 -8.07
C THR A 41 -4.05 -6.72 -9.53
N LYS A 42 -3.43 -5.58 -9.85
CA LYS A 42 -2.82 -5.28 -11.15
C LYS A 42 -1.73 -6.28 -11.55
N GLY A 43 -1.06 -6.91 -10.59
CA GLY A 43 -0.15 -8.01 -10.87
C GLY A 43 -0.81 -9.20 -11.55
N TYR A 44 -2.10 -9.42 -11.33
CA TYR A 44 -2.85 -10.52 -11.93
C TYR A 44 -3.71 -10.12 -13.13
N ARG A 45 -4.14 -8.86 -13.21
CA ARG A 45 -5.03 -8.36 -14.27
C ARG A 45 -4.27 -7.78 -15.46
N ASP A 46 -4.85 -7.92 -16.64
CA ASP A 46 -4.35 -7.26 -17.86
C ASP A 46 -4.69 -5.76 -17.83
N GLN A 47 -3.71 -4.92 -18.16
CA GLN A 47 -3.89 -3.47 -18.34
C GLN A 47 -4.45 -3.07 -19.71
N LEU A 48 -4.79 -4.01 -20.60
CA LEU A 48 -5.39 -3.70 -21.91
C LEU A 48 -6.64 -2.79 -21.81
N HIS A 49 -7.39 -2.87 -20.71
CA HIS A 49 -8.58 -2.05 -20.42
C HIS A 49 -8.32 -1.10 -19.24
N ALA A 50 -7.23 -0.34 -19.29
CA ALA A 50 -6.59 0.47 -18.23
C ALA A 50 -7.46 1.46 -17.42
N SER A 51 -8.79 1.50 -17.54
CA SER A 51 -9.62 2.55 -16.92
C SER A 51 -9.56 2.59 -15.41
N ASP A 52 -9.23 1.47 -14.75
CA ASP A 52 -9.43 1.32 -13.30
C ASP A 52 -8.13 1.35 -12.49
N TYR A 53 -6.95 1.36 -13.14
CA TYR A 53 -5.65 1.29 -12.46
C TYR A 53 -4.59 2.17 -13.12
N ASP A 54 -3.72 2.75 -12.30
CA ASP A 54 -2.57 3.51 -12.80
C ASP A 54 -1.72 2.64 -13.74
N PRO A 55 -1.15 3.20 -14.82
CA PRO A 55 -0.24 2.48 -15.70
C PRO A 55 1.00 1.97 -14.94
N LEU A 56 1.68 0.95 -15.45
CA LEU A 56 2.99 0.57 -14.91
C LEU A 56 3.97 1.73 -14.99
N LYS A 57 4.85 1.83 -13.99
CA LYS A 57 5.96 2.77 -14.02
C LYS A 57 6.83 2.54 -15.25
N LYS A 58 7.38 3.61 -15.82
CA LYS A 58 8.22 3.55 -17.02
C LYS A 58 9.42 2.62 -16.80
N GLU A 59 10.04 2.68 -15.63
CA GLU A 59 11.18 1.83 -15.27
C GLU A 59 10.80 0.34 -15.28
N THR A 60 9.59 0.02 -14.81
CA THR A 60 9.06 -1.35 -14.81
C THR A 60 8.77 -1.82 -16.23
N VAL A 61 8.16 -0.97 -17.07
CA VAL A 61 7.92 -1.26 -18.49
C VAL A 61 9.24 -1.52 -19.23
N ASP A 62 10.21 -0.61 -19.09
CA ASP A 62 11.50 -0.68 -19.77
C ASP A 62 12.29 -1.94 -19.32
N ARG A 63 12.27 -2.25 -18.02
CA ARG A 63 12.91 -3.46 -17.47
C ARG A 63 12.30 -4.74 -18.03
N LYS A 64 10.96 -4.79 -18.17
CA LYS A 64 10.25 -5.97 -18.68
C LYS A 64 10.46 -6.16 -20.18
N GLN A 65 10.40 -5.07 -20.95
CA GLN A 65 10.70 -5.09 -22.38
C GLN A 65 12.11 -5.61 -22.66
N LYS A 66 13.12 -5.17 -21.88
CA LYS A 66 14.50 -5.70 -21.98
C LYS A 66 14.61 -7.20 -21.72
N LYS A 67 13.72 -7.77 -20.92
CA LYS A 67 13.66 -9.21 -20.61
C LYS A 67 12.75 -10.00 -21.55
N GLY A 68 12.13 -9.37 -22.56
CA GLY A 68 11.13 -10.01 -23.43
C GLY A 68 9.83 -10.40 -22.70
N LEU A 69 9.54 -9.78 -21.56
CA LEU A 69 8.35 -10.04 -20.75
C LEU A 69 7.21 -9.08 -21.11
N ASP A 70 5.97 -9.52 -20.89
CA ASP A 70 4.78 -8.70 -21.15
C ASP A 70 4.72 -7.49 -20.19
N PRO A 71 4.77 -6.25 -20.72
CA PRO A 71 4.74 -5.02 -19.93
C PRO A 71 3.33 -4.61 -19.52
N ARG A 72 2.30 -5.42 -19.75
CA ARG A 72 0.93 -5.13 -19.30
C ARG A 72 0.62 -5.61 -17.89
N PHE A 73 1.52 -6.38 -17.28
CA PHE A 73 1.31 -7.00 -15.97
C PHE A 73 2.41 -6.54 -15.01
N LEU A 74 2.16 -6.57 -13.71
CA LEU A 74 3.25 -6.33 -12.75
C LEU A 74 4.16 -7.55 -12.58
N ILE A 75 3.61 -8.77 -12.63
CA ILE A 75 4.36 -10.01 -12.43
C ILE A 75 5.31 -10.34 -13.56
N GLU A 76 6.46 -10.90 -13.21
CA GLU A 76 7.39 -11.54 -14.15
C GLU A 76 7.19 -13.06 -14.07
N GLY A 77 6.23 -13.61 -14.82
CA GLY A 77 5.94 -15.05 -14.75
C GLY A 77 4.63 -15.50 -15.40
N ASP A 78 4.28 -16.77 -15.14
CA ASP A 78 3.07 -17.43 -15.65
C ASP A 78 1.79 -16.80 -15.08
N LYS A 79 0.97 -16.25 -15.98
CA LYS A 79 -0.28 -15.55 -15.68
C LYS A 79 -1.39 -16.49 -15.18
N SER A 80 -1.34 -17.76 -15.59
CA SER A 80 -2.44 -18.72 -15.42
C SER A 80 -2.68 -19.16 -13.97
N LYS A 81 -1.72 -18.93 -13.06
CA LYS A 81 -1.76 -19.47 -11.69
C LYS A 81 -2.61 -18.66 -10.70
N SER A 82 -3.47 -17.73 -11.14
CA SER A 82 -3.99 -16.70 -10.23
C SER A 82 -5.34 -16.04 -10.53
N GLU A 83 -6.09 -16.51 -11.54
CA GLU A 83 -7.25 -15.75 -12.07
C GLU A 83 -8.39 -15.48 -11.08
N ASP A 84 -8.48 -16.18 -9.95
CA ASP A 84 -9.44 -15.85 -8.87
C ASP A 84 -8.78 -15.31 -7.60
N LEU A 85 -7.46 -15.42 -7.46
CA LEU A 85 -6.73 -14.98 -6.27
C LEU A 85 -6.69 -13.46 -6.14
N TRP A 86 -6.81 -12.72 -7.25
CA TRP A 86 -6.88 -11.25 -7.17
C TRP A 86 -8.09 -10.75 -6.38
N LYS A 87 -9.22 -11.48 -6.39
CA LYS A 87 -10.42 -11.17 -5.59
C LYS A 87 -10.24 -11.44 -4.10
N SER A 88 -9.24 -12.25 -3.74
CA SER A 88 -9.00 -12.66 -2.35
C SER A 88 -8.24 -11.61 -1.54
N PHE A 89 -7.62 -10.62 -2.19
CA PHE A 89 -6.87 -9.58 -1.49
C PHE A 89 -7.81 -8.54 -0.89
N GLU A 90 -7.70 -8.35 0.41
CA GLU A 90 -8.54 -7.47 1.20
C GLU A 90 -7.69 -6.48 1.99
N VAL A 91 -8.29 -5.35 2.29
CA VAL A 91 -7.77 -4.34 3.21
C VAL A 91 -8.55 -4.45 4.50
N VAL A 92 -7.86 -4.76 5.60
CA VAL A 92 -8.46 -4.91 6.93
C VAL A 92 -7.87 -3.88 7.86
N LYS A 93 -8.71 -2.97 8.37
CA LYS A 93 -8.32 -2.04 9.43
C LYS A 93 -8.20 -2.81 10.75
N LEU A 94 -6.99 -2.87 11.31
CA LEU A 94 -6.73 -3.53 12.60
C LEU A 94 -6.96 -2.57 13.77
N ASN A 95 -6.53 -1.32 13.61
CA ASN A 95 -6.76 -0.22 14.53
C ASN A 95 -6.55 1.12 13.80
N ASP A 96 -6.55 2.24 14.52
CA ASP A 96 -6.38 3.56 13.93
C ASP A 96 -4.99 3.82 13.30
N PHE A 97 -3.99 2.97 13.56
CA PHE A 97 -2.63 3.15 13.05
C PHE A 97 -2.13 1.96 12.22
N ALA A 98 -2.93 0.91 12.11
CA ALA A 98 -2.55 -0.32 11.45
C ALA A 98 -3.66 -0.80 10.53
N VAL A 99 -3.31 -0.93 9.26
CA VAL A 99 -4.15 -1.52 8.23
C VAL A 99 -3.34 -2.66 7.61
N ALA A 100 -3.93 -3.84 7.57
CA ALA A 100 -3.35 -5.02 6.94
C ALA A 100 -3.85 -5.13 5.50
N VAL A 101 -2.96 -5.53 4.60
CA VAL A 101 -3.26 -5.88 3.22
C VAL A 101 -2.80 -7.32 3.02
N GLY A 102 -3.71 -8.19 2.63
CA GLY A 102 -3.39 -9.61 2.45
C GLY A 102 -4.53 -10.39 1.85
N THR A 103 -4.30 -11.66 1.57
CA THR A 103 -5.32 -12.56 1.05
C THR A 103 -6.14 -13.21 2.17
N ASN A 104 -7.45 -13.29 1.95
CA ASN A 104 -8.38 -14.06 2.78
C ASN A 104 -8.34 -15.57 2.47
N ALA A 105 -7.69 -15.98 1.37
CA ALA A 105 -7.59 -17.38 0.99
C ALA A 105 -6.57 -18.10 1.87
N LYS A 106 -7.04 -19.03 2.72
CA LYS A 106 -6.23 -19.72 3.74
C LYS A 106 -4.98 -20.40 3.19
N TYR A 107 -5.08 -21.02 2.02
CA TYR A 107 -3.97 -21.72 1.35
C TYR A 107 -2.93 -20.76 0.74
N ALA A 108 -3.31 -19.50 0.54
CA ALA A 108 -2.53 -18.51 -0.19
C ALA A 108 -1.73 -17.57 0.72
N ARG A 109 -2.14 -17.45 2.00
CA ARG A 109 -1.54 -16.54 2.98
C ARG A 109 -0.06 -16.83 3.25
N ALA A 110 0.31 -18.11 3.41
CA ALA A 110 1.71 -18.50 3.64
C ALA A 110 2.63 -18.19 2.43
N GLN A 111 2.04 -18.01 1.25
CA GLN A 111 2.77 -17.73 0.03
C GLN A 111 2.94 -16.22 -0.22
N GLU A 112 2.31 -15.33 0.55
CA GLU A 112 2.43 -13.87 0.31
C GLU A 112 3.88 -13.40 0.28
N PHE A 113 4.65 -13.77 1.29
CA PHE A 113 6.10 -13.51 1.38
C PHE A 113 6.94 -14.78 1.23
N GLY A 114 6.30 -15.94 1.13
CA GLY A 114 6.98 -17.23 1.12
C GLY A 114 7.59 -17.58 2.47
N TYR A 115 8.10 -18.79 2.57
CA TYR A 115 8.85 -19.27 3.72
C TYR A 115 9.85 -20.33 3.26
N GLU A 116 11.10 -19.89 3.08
CA GLU A 116 12.18 -20.69 2.49
C GLU A 116 12.43 -21.99 3.27
N ALA A 117 12.42 -21.93 4.61
CA ALA A 117 12.65 -23.08 5.47
C ALA A 117 11.59 -24.20 5.35
N SER A 118 10.40 -23.90 4.82
CA SER A 118 9.38 -24.92 4.51
C SER A 118 9.15 -25.10 3.00
N GLY A 119 10.06 -24.58 2.16
CA GLY A 119 9.93 -24.68 0.70
C GLY A 119 8.72 -23.93 0.12
N ILE A 120 8.15 -22.98 0.86
CA ILE A 120 6.99 -22.20 0.42
C ILE A 120 7.51 -21.03 -0.42
N VAL A 121 7.25 -21.06 -1.72
CA VAL A 121 7.68 -20.00 -2.64
C VAL A 121 6.82 -18.75 -2.44
N ALA A 122 7.48 -17.59 -2.41
CA ALA A 122 6.82 -16.29 -2.34
C ALA A 122 6.03 -16.00 -3.61
N ARG A 123 4.94 -15.24 -3.46
CA ARG A 123 4.09 -14.85 -4.57
C ARG A 123 4.81 -13.84 -5.45
N PRO A 124 4.82 -14.04 -6.77
CA PRO A 124 5.59 -13.20 -7.70
C PRO A 124 5.05 -11.76 -7.82
N ASN A 125 3.84 -11.47 -7.35
CA ASN A 125 3.22 -10.13 -7.43
C ASN A 125 3.39 -9.27 -6.18
N VAL A 126 3.56 -9.85 -4.99
CA VAL A 126 3.52 -9.09 -3.72
C VAL A 126 4.77 -8.21 -3.58
N GLY A 127 5.96 -8.76 -3.84
CA GLY A 127 7.22 -7.99 -3.81
C GLY A 127 7.22 -6.81 -4.79
N PRO A 128 7.00 -7.04 -6.10
CA PRO A 128 6.90 -5.96 -7.08
C PRO A 128 5.80 -4.93 -6.76
N ALA A 129 4.65 -5.37 -6.22
CA ALA A 129 3.59 -4.44 -5.80
C ALA A 129 4.03 -3.52 -4.67
N LEU A 130 4.84 -4.01 -3.73
CA LEU A 130 5.42 -3.19 -2.67
C LEU A 130 6.36 -2.12 -3.26
N GLU A 131 7.27 -2.51 -4.16
CA GLU A 131 8.22 -1.61 -4.82
C GLU A 131 7.51 -0.54 -5.66
N ASP A 132 6.46 -0.94 -6.39
CA ASP A 132 5.67 -0.02 -7.19
C ASP A 132 4.84 0.95 -6.32
N SER A 133 4.32 0.48 -5.19
CA SER A 133 3.54 1.31 -4.26
C SER A 133 4.39 2.27 -3.43
N TYR A 134 5.64 1.90 -3.12
CA TYR A 134 6.46 2.59 -2.13
C TYR A 134 6.61 4.11 -2.34
N PRO A 135 6.88 4.63 -3.56
CA PRO A 135 6.98 6.08 -3.77
C PRO A 135 5.68 6.84 -3.47
N ALA A 136 4.54 6.31 -3.91
CA ALA A 136 3.24 6.93 -3.62
C ALA A 136 2.92 6.88 -2.12
N MET A 137 3.23 5.76 -1.46
CA MET A 137 3.03 5.62 -0.02
C MET A 137 3.88 6.61 0.78
N LYS A 138 5.14 6.78 0.38
CA LYS A 138 6.08 7.72 1.00
C LYS A 138 5.58 9.16 0.87
N GLU A 139 5.12 9.57 -0.31
CA GLU A 139 4.59 10.92 -0.49
C GLU A 139 3.28 11.13 0.30
N ASN A 140 2.36 10.16 0.33
CA ASN A 140 1.16 10.25 1.17
C ASN A 140 1.49 10.46 2.65
N TYR A 141 2.49 9.76 3.18
CA TYR A 141 2.94 9.96 4.57
C TYR A 141 3.60 11.32 4.77
N LYS A 142 4.42 11.78 3.82
CA LYS A 142 5.06 13.10 3.88
C LYS A 142 4.02 14.22 3.84
N GLU A 143 2.98 14.10 3.02
CA GLU A 143 1.84 15.01 2.97
C GLU A 143 1.04 14.99 4.27
N ALA A 144 0.78 13.81 4.82
CA ALA A 144 0.09 13.69 6.11
C ALA A 144 0.85 14.41 7.23
N VAL A 145 2.16 14.18 7.34
CA VAL A 145 2.99 14.82 8.37
C VAL A 145 3.11 16.32 8.11
N SER A 146 3.51 16.75 6.91
CA SER A 146 3.70 18.18 6.60
C SER A 146 2.39 18.97 6.64
N GLY A 147 1.28 18.39 6.19
CA GLY A 147 -0.04 18.97 6.26
C GLY A 147 -0.57 19.09 7.68
N SER A 148 -0.07 18.29 8.64
CA SER A 148 -0.47 18.38 10.05
C SER A 148 0.06 19.62 10.77
N PHE A 149 1.09 20.27 10.21
CA PHE A 149 1.68 21.50 10.74
C PHE A 149 1.26 22.77 9.96
N LYS A 150 0.52 22.62 8.85
CA LYS A 150 -0.08 23.75 8.14
C LYS A 150 -1.38 24.15 8.86
N LYS A 151 -1.46 25.42 9.26
CA LYS A 151 -2.64 26.04 9.88
C LYS A 151 -3.87 25.96 8.98
#